data_AF-A0A9E5A590-F1
#
_entry.id   AF-A0A9E5A590-F1
#
_cell.length_a   1.000
_cell.length_b   1.000
_cell.length_c   1.000
_cell.angle_alpha   90.00
_cell.angle_beta   90.00
_cell.angle_gamma   90.00
#
_symmetry.space_group_name_H-M   'P 1'
#
loop_
_entity.id
_entity.type
_entity.pdbx_description
1 polymer ?
#
loop_
_entity_poly.entity_id
_entity_poly.type
_entity_poly.pdbx_seq_one_letter_code
_entity_poly.pdbx_strand_id
1 'polypeptide(L)' 'ADGKRHPVAVRQGALFATSFHPELTTDLRVHRYFFDQVCAGAIK' A
#
# COMPACT_ATOMS: atom_id res chain seq x y z
N ALA A 1 11.63 4.10 12.44
CA ALA A 1 12.26 3.99 11.12
C ALA A 1 11.97 5.27 10.35
N ASP A 2 13.00 5.96 9.85
CA ASP A 2 12.80 7.17 9.04
C ASP A 2 12.45 6.77 7.60
N GLY A 3 11.15 6.71 7.30
CA GLY A 3 10.65 6.38 5.97
C GLY A 3 11.09 7.36 4.87
N LYS A 4 11.73 8.49 5.23
CA LYS A 4 12.30 9.45 4.26
C LYS A 4 13.67 9.03 3.74
N ARG A 5 14.47 8.33 4.54
CA ARG A 5 15.82 7.87 4.16
C ARG A 5 15.81 6.48 3.51
N HIS A 6 14.82 5.66 3.83
CA HIS A 6 14.67 4.32 3.28
C HIS A 6 13.19 3.97 3.05
N PRO A 7 12.60 4.44 1.94
CA PRO A 7 11.21 4.17 1.63
C PRO A 7 11.02 2.69 1.23
N VAL A 8 10.04 2.03 1.85
CA VAL A 8 9.68 0.62 1.57
C VAL A 8 8.26 0.47 1.01
N ALA A 9 7.45 1.52 1.14
CA ALA A 9 6.15 1.66 0.50
C ALA A 9 6.00 3.12 0.05
N VAL A 10 5.54 3.33 -1.19
CA VAL A 10 5.37 4.66 -1.79
C VAL A 10 4.04 4.77 -2.48
N ARG A 11 3.52 6.01 -2.59
CA ARG A 11 2.30 6.31 -3.33
C ARG A 11 2.47 7.59 -4.16
N GLN A 12 2.04 7.55 -5.41
CA GLN A 12 1.99 8.70 -6.30
C GLN A 12 0.66 8.72 -7.04
N GLY A 13 -0.27 9.58 -6.61
CA GLY A 13 -1.63 9.58 -7.14
C GLY A 13 -2.32 8.23 -6.90
N ALA A 14 -2.74 7.58 -8.00
CA ALA A 14 -3.36 6.25 -8.00
C ALA A 14 -2.35 5.08 -8.02
N LEU A 15 -1.04 5.36 -8.10
CA LEU A 15 0.00 4.33 -8.08
C LEU A 15 0.44 4.05 -6.65
N PHE A 16 0.57 2.76 -6.30
CA PHE A 16 1.06 2.27 -5.01
C PHE A 16 2.07 1.14 -5.25
N ALA A 17 3.20 1.15 -4.54
CA ALA A 17 4.26 0.15 -4.69
C ALA A 17 4.96 -0.16 -3.37
N THR A 18 5.43 -1.40 -3.22
CA THR A 18 6.24 -1.88 -2.10
C THR A 18 7.56 -2.48 -2.59
N SER A 19 8.64 -2.32 -1.83
CA SER A 19 9.94 -2.98 -2.13
C SER A 19 10.04 -4.40 -1.56
N PHE A 20 8.99 -4.86 -0.88
CA PHE A 20 8.87 -6.18 -0.27
C PHE A 20 7.62 -6.88 -0.80
N HIS A 21 7.55 -8.18 -0.50
CA HIS A 21 6.44 -9.07 -0.85
C HIS A 21 5.41 -9.11 0.29
N PRO A 22 4.32 -8.31 0.25
CA PRO A 22 3.29 -8.30 1.30
C PRO A 22 2.53 -9.64 1.42
N GLU A 23 2.64 -10.53 0.43
CA GLU A 23 2.02 -11.85 0.37
C GLU A 23 2.77 -12.93 1.16
N LEU A 24 4.04 -12.70 1.54
CA LEU A 24 4.84 -13.66 2.31
C LEU A 24 4.52 -13.68 3.81
N THR A 25 3.40 -13.06 4.19
CA THR A 25 2.84 -13.06 5.54
C THR A 25 1.32 -13.19 5.46
N THR A 26 0.70 -13.65 6.53
CA THR A 26 -0.76 -13.68 6.66
C THR A 26 -1.34 -12.31 7.06
N ASP A 27 -0.50 -11.30 7.29
CA ASP A 27 -0.92 -9.93 7.59
C ASP A 27 -1.44 -9.22 6.34
N LEU A 28 -2.74 -8.93 6.33
CA LEU A 28 -3.44 -8.35 5.18
C LEU A 28 -3.49 -6.81 5.19
N ARG A 29 -2.80 -6.11 6.09
CA ARG A 29 -2.93 -4.64 6.22
C ARG A 29 -2.58 -3.88 4.94
N VAL A 30 -1.52 -4.29 4.24
CA VAL A 30 -1.12 -3.67 2.96
C VAL A 30 -2.17 -3.92 1.87
N HIS A 31 -2.69 -5.15 1.80
CA HIS A 31 -3.76 -5.52 0.88
C HIS A 31 -5.04 -4.72 1.16
N ARG A 32 -5.46 -4.64 2.44
CA ARG A 32 -6.63 -3.87 2.86
C ARG A 32 -6.47 -2.39 2.48
N TYR A 33 -5.31 -1.80 2.78
CA TYR A 33 -5.02 -0.42 2.40
C TYR A 33 -5.22 -0.20 0.89
N PHE A 34 -4.63 -1.06 0.05
CA PHE A 34 -4.80 -0.97 -1.40
C PHE A 34 -6.26 -1.11 -1.83
N PHE A 35 -6.98 -2.09 -1.31
CA PHE A 35 -8.42 -2.28 -1.57
C PHE A 35 -9.24 -1.05 -1.20
N ASP A 36 -9.01 -0.48 -0.03
CA ASP A 36 -9.73 0.70 0.43
C ASP A 36 -9.45 1.91 -0.49
N GLN A 37 -8.22 2.08 -0.99
CA GLN A 37 -7.89 3.14 -1.95
C GLN A 37 -8.62 2.95 -3.30
N VAL A 38 -8.75 1.72 -3.78
CA VAL A 38 -9.45 1.41 -5.04
C VAL A 38 -10.97 1.60 -4.86
N CYS A 39 -11.53 1.10 -3.76
CA CYS A 39 -12.97 1.15 -3.49
C CYS A 39 -13.46 2.52 -3.03
N ALA A 40 -12.59 3.38 -2.46
CA ALA A 40 -12.96 4.74 -2.04
C ALA A 40 -13.44 5.62 -3.21
N GLY A 41 -13.04 5.32 -4.45
CA GLY A 41 -13.56 5.98 -5.66
C GLY A 41 -14.79 5.29 -6.28
N ALA A 42 -15.15 4.09 -5.81
CA ALA A 42 -16.19 3.24 -6.40
C ALA A 42 -17.57 3.39 -5.74
N ILE A 43 -17.65 4.06 -4.58
CA ILE A 43 -18.90 4.42 -3.92
C ILE A 43 -19.08 5.94 -4.08
N LYS A 44 -19.95 6.34 -5.00
CA LYS A 44 -20.56 7.67 -5.07
C LYS A 44 -21.98 7.59 -4.55
#